data_AF-A0A651EQR2-F1
#
_entry.id   AF-A0A651EQR2-F1
#
_cell.length_a   1.000
_cell.length_b   1.000
_cell.length_c   1.000
_cell.angle_alpha   90.00
_cell.angle_beta   90.00
_cell.angle_gamma   90.00
#
_symmetry.space_group_name_H-M   'P 1'
#
loop_
_entity.id
_entity.type
_entity.pdbx_description
1 polymer ?
#
loop_
_entity_poly.entity_id
_entity_poly.type
_entity_poly.pdbx_seq_one_letter_code
_entity_poly.pdbx_strand_id
1 'polypeptide(L)'
;MRWLRALGVAAAAAACGGGEGATPASAPAPLAETAAPRLPLARVSAVEIGRLADGLALTVFGEPPAAGWTRATLEPRGGGLGPDGWLAFDLVASPPREPSAAPLRPLRADALIPAAALAGAQGLRVHAAGGAAEIVF
;
A
#
# COMPACT_ATOMS: atom_id res chain seq x y z
N MET A 1 -46.11 67.79 -3.55
CA MET A 1 -46.51 67.66 -2.13
C MET A 1 -45.72 66.52 -1.51
N ARG A 2 -45.16 66.77 -0.32
CA ARG A 2 -44.83 65.82 0.76
C ARG A 2 -44.14 64.49 0.42
N TRP A 3 -42.91 64.41 0.90
CA TRP A 3 -42.14 63.20 1.15
C TRP A 3 -42.75 62.33 2.27
N LEU A 4 -42.22 61.09 2.35
CA LEU A 4 -41.96 60.26 3.54
C LEU A 4 -42.82 59.02 3.82
N ARG A 5 -42.06 57.97 4.17
CA ARG A 5 -42.30 56.89 5.15
C ARG A 5 -43.08 55.66 4.66
N ALA A 6 -42.51 54.45 4.70
CA ALA A 6 -41.96 53.66 5.82
C ALA A 6 -43.03 52.90 6.62
N LEU A 7 -42.56 51.80 7.24
CA LEU A 7 -43.18 50.93 8.27
C LEU A 7 -43.99 49.76 7.71
N GLY A 8 -43.88 48.53 8.23
CA GLY A 8 -43.16 47.99 9.39
C GLY A 8 -43.07 46.46 9.24
N VAL A 9 -42.69 45.64 10.21
CA VAL A 9 -42.73 45.75 11.68
C VAL A 9 -41.68 44.77 12.25
N ALA A 10 -41.14 45.16 13.40
CA ALA A 10 -40.18 44.42 14.22
C ALA A 10 -40.85 43.43 15.19
N ALA A 11 -40.08 42.46 15.67
CA ALA A 11 -40.22 41.91 17.02
C ALA A 11 -38.83 41.68 17.61
N ALA A 12 -38.65 42.11 18.86
CA ALA A 12 -37.39 42.21 19.60
C ALA A 12 -37.53 41.59 20.99
N ALA A 13 -36.42 41.07 21.53
CA ALA A 13 -35.96 41.07 22.94
C ALA A 13 -34.86 39.97 23.06
N ALA A 14 -33.55 40.23 23.29
CA ALA A 14 -32.82 40.89 24.39
C ALA A 14 -32.77 40.08 25.71
N ALA A 15 -31.63 39.42 26.01
CA ALA A 15 -30.83 39.60 27.25
C ALA A 15 -29.70 38.53 27.44
N CYS A 16 -28.49 39.06 27.68
CA CYS A 16 -27.26 38.59 28.37
C CYS A 16 -26.90 37.12 28.62
N GLY A 17 -25.60 36.83 28.42
CA GLY A 17 -24.81 35.94 29.29
C GLY A 17 -23.63 35.29 28.55
N GLY A 18 -22.42 35.39 29.10
CA GLY A 18 -21.17 35.00 28.45
C GLY A 18 -21.13 33.58 27.90
N GLY A 19 -20.67 33.44 26.66
CA GLY A 19 -20.27 32.16 26.09
C GLY A 19 -18.76 32.11 26.04
N GLU A 20 -18.14 31.48 27.04
CA GLU A 20 -16.75 31.02 26.95
C GLU A 20 -16.57 30.28 25.62
N GLY A 21 -15.61 30.75 24.83
CA GLY A 21 -15.22 30.13 23.58
C GLY A 21 -14.72 28.70 23.83
N ALA A 22 -15.62 27.73 23.71
CA ALA A 22 -15.28 26.33 23.57
C ALA A 22 -14.57 26.16 22.21
N THR A 23 -13.26 26.37 22.23
CA THR A 23 -12.38 25.94 21.15
C THR A 23 -12.57 24.43 21.03
N PRO A 24 -12.99 23.87 19.87
CA PRO A 24 -12.96 22.42 19.73
C PRO A 24 -11.51 21.99 19.90
N ALA A 25 -11.24 21.27 20.98
CA ALA A 25 -9.95 20.64 21.21
C ALA A 25 -9.71 19.69 20.04
N SER A 26 -8.92 20.15 19.06
CA SER A 26 -8.47 19.35 17.94
C SER A 26 -7.80 18.11 18.52
N ALA A 27 -8.39 16.93 18.32
CA ALA A 27 -7.76 15.68 18.69
C ALA A 27 -6.36 15.66 18.06
N PRO A 28 -5.31 15.21 18.78
CA PRO A 28 -3.99 15.09 18.19
C PRO A 28 -4.13 14.21 16.94
N ALA A 29 -3.79 14.76 15.78
CA ALA A 29 -3.73 13.98 14.55
C ALA A 29 -2.89 12.73 14.83
N PRO A 30 -3.35 11.52 14.46
CA PRO A 30 -2.53 10.33 14.62
C PRO A 30 -1.21 10.62 13.92
N LEU A 31 -0.10 10.54 14.67
CA LEU A 31 1.24 10.61 14.11
C LEU A 31 1.26 9.60 12.95
N ALA A 32 1.29 10.12 11.72
CA ALA A 32 1.42 9.28 10.55
C ALA A 32 2.76 8.57 10.70
N GLU A 33 2.72 7.33 11.18
CA GLU A 33 3.89 6.48 11.27
C GLU A 33 4.38 6.34 9.83
N THR A 34 5.44 7.08 9.50
CA THR A 34 6.02 7.08 8.17
C THR A 34 6.59 5.69 7.98
N ALA A 35 5.85 4.83 7.27
CA ALA A 35 6.29 3.49 6.94
C ALA A 35 7.59 3.63 6.15
N ALA A 36 8.66 3.03 6.66
CA ALA A 36 9.94 3.02 5.97
C ALA A 36 9.73 2.48 4.53
N PRO A 37 10.40 3.08 3.53
CA PRO A 37 10.26 2.65 2.15
C PRO A 37 10.63 1.18 2.03
N ARG A 38 9.81 0.43 1.27
CA ARG A 38 10.13 -0.96 0.92
C ARG A 38 11.21 -0.96 -0.16
N LEU A 39 12.14 -1.89 -0.02
CA LEU A 39 13.28 -2.01 -0.91
C LEU A 39 13.32 -3.42 -1.50
N PRO A 40 13.83 -3.59 -2.73
CA PRO A 40 13.92 -4.89 -3.37
C PRO A 40 14.80 -5.84 -2.57
N LEU A 41 14.39 -7.11 -2.51
CA LEU A 41 15.23 -8.17 -1.97
C LEU A 41 16.44 -8.40 -2.87
N ALA A 42 17.50 -9.02 -2.34
CA ALA A 42 18.73 -9.23 -3.08
C ALA A 42 18.50 -10.18 -4.26
N ARG A 43 17.75 -11.26 -4.03
CA ARG A 43 17.54 -12.32 -5.02
C ARG A 43 16.25 -13.09 -4.73
N VAL A 44 15.65 -13.67 -5.77
CA VAL A 44 14.61 -14.70 -5.64
C VAL A 44 15.29 -16.06 -5.46
N SER A 45 15.04 -16.75 -4.35
CA SER A 45 15.65 -18.04 -4.05
C SER A 45 14.76 -19.24 -4.42
N ALA A 46 13.44 -19.09 -4.32
CA ALA A 46 12.49 -20.11 -4.76
C ALA A 46 11.16 -19.48 -5.17
N VAL A 47 10.45 -20.14 -6.07
CA VAL A 47 9.09 -19.78 -6.48
C VAL A 47 8.23 -21.04 -6.53
N GLU A 48 7.05 -20.96 -5.95
CA GLU A 48 6.07 -22.04 -5.88
C GLU A 48 4.72 -21.54 -6.41
N ILE A 49 4.02 -22.40 -7.14
CA ILE A 49 2.69 -22.10 -7.68
C ILE A 49 1.70 -23.15 -7.20
N GLY A 50 0.67 -22.70 -6.49
CA GLY A 50 -0.55 -23.45 -6.25
C GLY A 50 -1.62 -23.09 -7.30
N ARG A 51 -2.29 -24.08 -7.86
CA ARG A 51 -3.47 -23.85 -8.71
C ARG A 51 -4.72 -23.72 -7.84
N LEU A 52 -5.53 -22.70 -8.11
CA LEU A 52 -6.83 -22.47 -7.49
C LEU A 52 -7.93 -22.63 -8.55
N ALA A 53 -9.18 -22.77 -8.12
CA ALA A 53 -10.31 -22.88 -9.04
C ALA A 53 -10.50 -21.62 -9.91
N ASP A 54 -10.12 -20.46 -9.37
CA ASP A 54 -10.33 -19.13 -9.93
C ASP A 54 -9.01 -18.36 -10.15
N GLY A 55 -7.86 -19.05 -10.18
CA GLY A 55 -6.56 -18.40 -10.37
C GLY A 55 -5.37 -19.22 -9.89
N LEU A 56 -4.33 -18.51 -9.45
CA LEU A 56 -3.11 -19.09 -8.90
C LEU A 56 -2.81 -18.47 -7.52
N ALA A 57 -2.23 -19.29 -6.64
CA ALA A 57 -1.49 -18.84 -5.48
C ALA A 57 0.00 -18.85 -5.82
N LEU A 58 0.62 -17.68 -5.84
CA LEU A 58 2.05 -17.52 -6.04
C LEU A 58 2.71 -17.34 -4.67
N THR A 59 3.66 -18.21 -4.35
CA THR A 59 4.51 -18.08 -3.16
C THR A 59 5.95 -17.90 -3.62
N VAL A 60 6.61 -16.85 -3.15
CA VAL A 60 7.99 -16.52 -3.52
C VAL A 60 8.83 -16.41 -2.25
N PHE A 61 10.00 -17.04 -2.29
CA PHE A 61 11.03 -16.87 -1.27
C PHE A 61 12.17 -16.04 -1.84
N GLY A 62 12.63 -15.06 -1.07
CA GLY A 62 13.74 -14.20 -1.45
C GLY A 62 14.79 -14.04 -0.37
N GLU A 63 16.02 -13.77 -0.79
CA GLU A 63 17.15 -13.52 0.09
C GLU A 63 17.20 -12.03 0.46
N PRO A 64 17.18 -11.71 1.77
CA PRO A 64 17.37 -10.33 2.19
C PRO A 64 18.82 -9.87 1.97
N PRO A 65 19.03 -8.58 1.61
CA PRO A 65 20.38 -8.03 1.46
C PRO A 65 21.20 -8.06 2.74
N ALA A 66 20.55 -7.98 3.91
CA ALA A 66 21.18 -8.01 5.22
C ALA A 66 20.22 -8.60 6.28
N ALA A 67 20.73 -8.82 7.49
CA ALA A 67 19.95 -9.31 8.60
C ALA A 67 18.88 -8.30 9.05
N GLY A 68 17.79 -8.80 9.62
CA GLY A 68 16.72 -7.97 10.21
C GLY A 68 15.68 -7.42 9.22
N TRP A 69 15.81 -7.71 7.92
CA TRP A 69 14.76 -7.42 6.94
C TRP A 69 13.52 -8.26 7.21
N THR A 70 12.33 -7.70 6.97
CA THR A 70 11.05 -8.34 7.27
C THR A 70 9.96 -7.96 6.27
N ARG A 71 8.79 -8.60 6.38
CA ARG A 71 7.57 -8.24 5.65
C ARG A 71 7.77 -8.19 4.12
N ALA A 72 8.27 -9.29 3.56
CA ALA A 72 8.37 -9.40 2.12
C ALA A 72 6.97 -9.41 1.48
N THR A 73 6.86 -8.74 0.33
CA THR A 73 5.62 -8.60 -0.43
C THR A 73 5.92 -8.61 -1.92
N LEU A 74 4.94 -9.06 -2.71
CA LEU A 74 4.96 -8.97 -4.16
C LEU A 74 4.16 -7.75 -4.58
N GLU A 75 4.83 -6.78 -5.18
CA GLU A 75 4.19 -5.56 -5.67
C GLU A 75 4.06 -5.63 -7.20
N PRO A 76 2.85 -5.58 -7.77
CA PRO A 76 2.68 -5.59 -9.22
C PRO A 76 3.38 -4.39 -9.86
N ARG A 77 4.15 -4.62 -10.94
CA ARG A 77 4.83 -3.55 -11.70
C ARG A 77 3.89 -2.71 -12.58
N GLY A 78 2.61 -3.06 -12.61
CA GLY A 78 1.59 -2.37 -13.38
C GLY A 78 0.18 -2.87 -13.03
N GLY A 79 -0.81 -2.34 -13.74
CA GLY A 79 -2.22 -2.71 -13.55
C GLY A 79 -2.65 -4.00 -14.26
N GLY A 80 -1.71 -4.79 -14.79
CA GLY A 80 -2.01 -5.98 -15.59
C GLY A 80 -0.79 -6.48 -16.36
N LEU A 81 -1.05 -7.15 -17.48
CA LEU A 81 0.00 -7.70 -18.34
C LEU A 81 0.87 -6.60 -18.95
N GLY A 82 2.18 -6.83 -18.93
CA GLY A 82 3.15 -6.02 -19.64
C GLY A 82 2.99 -6.15 -21.16
N PRO A 83 3.60 -5.23 -21.93
CA PRO A 83 3.57 -5.27 -23.39
C PRO A 83 4.27 -6.51 -23.97
N ASP A 84 5.12 -7.16 -23.19
CA ASP A 84 5.78 -8.42 -23.49
C ASP A 84 4.94 -9.66 -23.13
N GLY A 85 3.72 -9.47 -22.62
CA GLY A 85 2.80 -10.56 -22.24
C GLY A 85 3.08 -11.17 -20.86
N TRP A 86 3.96 -10.55 -20.05
CA TRP A 86 4.29 -11.03 -18.71
C TRP A 86 3.51 -10.31 -17.63
N LEU A 87 3.03 -11.04 -16.63
CA LEU A 87 2.56 -10.44 -15.38
C LEU A 87 3.75 -10.30 -14.43
N ALA A 88 4.17 -9.06 -14.17
CA ALA A 88 5.42 -8.77 -13.47
C ALA A 88 5.19 -8.25 -12.04
N PHE A 89 6.01 -8.73 -11.11
CA PHE A 89 6.01 -8.33 -9.71
C PHE A 89 7.42 -7.92 -9.26
N ASP A 90 7.51 -6.95 -8.36
CA ASP A 90 8.69 -6.66 -7.57
C ASP A 90 8.61 -7.37 -6.22
N LEU A 91 9.64 -8.15 -5.90
CA LEU A 91 9.83 -8.75 -4.60
C LEU A 91 10.57 -7.75 -3.70
N VAL A 92 9.80 -7.10 -2.82
CA VAL A 92 10.30 -6.07 -1.92
C VAL A 92 10.07 -6.44 -0.46
N ALA A 93 10.79 -5.80 0.44
CA ALA A 93 10.65 -6.01 1.88
C ALA A 93 10.97 -4.73 2.67
N SER A 94 10.59 -4.72 3.94
CA SER A 94 10.93 -3.64 4.85
C SER A 94 12.35 -3.82 5.40
N PRO A 95 13.24 -2.81 5.27
CA PRO A 95 14.54 -2.85 5.90
C PRO A 95 14.41 -2.80 7.42
N PRO A 96 15.42 -3.30 8.16
CA PRO A 96 15.45 -3.18 9.61
C PRO A 96 15.56 -1.71 10.02
N ARG A 97 14.92 -1.35 11.15
CA ARG A 97 15.10 -0.01 11.76
C ARG A 97 16.47 0.18 12.40
N GLU A 98 17.06 -0.93 12.86
CA GLU A 98 18.36 -0.96 13.54
C GLU A 98 19.18 -2.16 13.02
N PRO A 99 20.52 -2.07 12.98
CA PRO A 99 21.36 -3.19 12.58
C PRO A 99 21.04 -4.45 13.39
N SER A 100 20.85 -5.58 12.70
CA SER A 100 20.57 -6.86 13.33
C SER A 100 21.75 -7.81 13.14
N ALA A 101 22.07 -8.58 14.18
CA ALA A 101 23.02 -9.71 14.10
C ALA A 101 22.29 -11.05 13.89
N ALA A 102 20.97 -11.04 13.64
CA ALA A 102 20.21 -12.25 13.40
C ALA A 102 20.74 -12.98 12.14
N PRO A 103 20.69 -14.32 12.10
CA PRO A 103 21.07 -15.05 10.90
C PRO A 103 20.17 -14.65 9.72
N LEU A 104 20.75 -14.60 8.53
CA LEU A 104 19.99 -14.40 7.29
C LEU A 104 19.02 -15.56 7.11
N ARG A 105 17.76 -15.22 6.89
CA ARG A 105 16.69 -16.18 6.61
C ARG A 105 15.95 -15.73 5.35
N PRO A 106 15.60 -16.66 4.45
CA PRO A 106 14.74 -16.34 3.33
C PRO A 106 13.42 -15.73 3.81
N LEU A 107 12.96 -14.70 3.12
CA LEU A 107 11.68 -14.07 3.37
C LEU A 107 10.65 -14.57 2.37
N ARG A 108 9.46 -14.89 2.88
CA ARG A 108 8.32 -15.37 2.11
C ARG A 108 7.39 -14.21 1.75
N ALA A 109 6.96 -14.16 0.50
CA ALA A 109 5.90 -13.30 0.01
C ALA A 109 4.87 -14.13 -0.75
N ASP A 110 3.60 -13.83 -0.56
CA ASP A 110 2.49 -14.55 -1.19
C ASP A 110 1.62 -13.57 -1.99
N ALA A 111 1.08 -14.02 -3.12
CA ALA A 111 0.12 -13.28 -3.93
C ALA A 111 -0.95 -14.23 -4.49
N LEU A 112 -2.21 -13.79 -4.45
CA LEU A 112 -3.30 -14.43 -5.18
C LEU A 112 -3.47 -13.74 -6.52
N ILE A 113 -3.43 -14.51 -7.59
CA ILE A 113 -3.53 -14.01 -8.96
C ILE A 113 -4.83 -14.54 -9.56
N PRO A 114 -5.84 -13.69 -9.78
CA PRO A 114 -7.11 -14.15 -10.33
C PRO A 114 -6.93 -14.60 -11.79
N ALA A 115 -7.72 -15.58 -12.22
CA ALA A 115 -7.68 -16.13 -13.59
C ALA A 115 -7.84 -15.04 -14.66
N ALA A 116 -8.63 -14.00 -14.39
CA ALA A 116 -8.78 -12.87 -15.29
C ALA A 116 -7.46 -12.10 -15.54
N ALA A 117 -6.58 -11.99 -14.54
CA ALA A 117 -5.27 -11.36 -14.70
C ALA A 117 -4.27 -12.24 -15.47
N LEU A 118 -4.53 -13.55 -15.55
CA LEU A 118 -3.73 -14.54 -16.27
C LEU A 118 -4.16 -14.71 -17.74
N ALA A 119 -5.31 -14.15 -18.12
CA ALA A 119 -5.85 -14.31 -19.47
C ALA A 119 -4.91 -13.71 -20.52
N GLY A 120 -4.33 -14.55 -21.38
CA GLY A 120 -3.35 -14.14 -22.39
C GLY A 120 -1.93 -13.90 -21.85
N ALA A 121 -1.68 -14.23 -20.58
CA ALA A 121 -0.34 -14.17 -20.00
C ALA A 121 0.56 -15.27 -20.57
N GLN A 122 1.79 -14.92 -20.95
CA GLN A 122 2.83 -15.89 -21.28
C GLN A 122 3.41 -16.54 -20.02
N GLY A 123 3.37 -15.82 -18.90
CA GLY A 123 3.98 -16.25 -17.66
C GLY A 123 3.98 -15.20 -16.57
N LEU A 124 4.62 -15.55 -15.45
CA LEU A 124 4.86 -14.70 -14.29
C LEU A 124 6.34 -14.34 -14.22
N ARG A 125 6.65 -13.08 -13.98
CA ARG A 125 8.02 -12.60 -13.74
C ARG A 125 8.12 -11.94 -12.37
N VAL A 126 9.06 -12.37 -11.56
CA VAL A 126 9.31 -11.79 -10.24
C VAL A 126 10.71 -11.19 -10.20
N HIS A 127 10.79 -9.88 -10.02
CA HIS A 127 12.03 -9.12 -9.97
C HIS A 127 12.54 -8.96 -8.54
N ALA A 128 13.85 -9.07 -8.40
CA ALA A 128 14.63 -8.70 -7.23
C ALA A 128 15.80 -7.81 -7.69
N ALA A 129 16.59 -7.28 -6.75
CA ALA A 129 17.71 -6.41 -7.08
C ALA A 129 18.75 -7.10 -7.98
N GLY A 130 19.00 -8.41 -7.76
CA GLY A 130 19.98 -9.19 -8.50
C GLY A 130 19.49 -9.85 -9.78
N GLY A 131 18.23 -9.65 -10.20
CA GLY A 131 17.67 -10.27 -11.40
C GLY A 131 16.19 -10.59 -11.29
N ALA A 132 15.69 -11.46 -12.17
CA ALA A 132 14.30 -11.91 -12.16
C ALA A 132 14.20 -13.44 -12.23
N ALA A 133 13.16 -13.98 -11.60
CA ALA A 133 12.71 -15.35 -11.80
C ALA A 133 11.49 -15.34 -12.72
N GLU A 134 11.45 -16.29 -13.67
CA GLU A 134 10.39 -16.39 -14.66
C GLU A 134 9.73 -17.76 -14.61
N ILE A 135 8.41 -17.79 -14.76
CA ILE A 135 7.62 -19.01 -14.90
C ILE A 135 6.74 -18.86 -16.13
N VAL A 136 6.91 -19.79 -17.08
CA VAL A 136 6.13 -19.86 -18.32
C VAL A 136 4.92 -20.77 -18.13
N PHE A 137 3.79 -20.41 -18.71
CA PHE A 137 2.54 -21.19 -18.67
C PHE A 137 2.37 -22.16 -19.84
#